data_AF-A0A397XWF9-F1
#
_entry.id   AF-A0A397XWF9-F1
#
_cell.length_a   1.000
_cell.length_b   1.000
_cell.length_c   1.000
_cell.angle_alpha   90.00
_cell.angle_beta   90.00
_cell.angle_gamma   90.00
#
_symmetry.space_group_name_H-M   'P 1'
#
loop_
_entity.id
_entity.type
_entity.pdbx_description
1 polymer ?
#
loop_
_entity_poly.entity_id
_entity_poly.type
_entity_poly.pdbx_seq_one_letter_code
_entity_poly.pdbx_strand_id
1 'polypeptide(L)' 'MDIGRGIPRRCDCVASTVVLTSNTARNPGRRFYRCGAIFGENHVFKLLDEAHNEEFVVVANKLATMEQDLPT' A
#
# COMPACT_ATOMS: atom_id res chain seq x y z
N MET A 1 -14.40 -3.69 -4.15
CA MET A 1 -13.72 -2.40 -4.05
C MET A 1 -12.35 -2.58 -4.70
N ASP A 2 -12.01 -1.77 -5.69
CA ASP A 2 -10.67 -1.77 -6.27
C ASP A 2 -9.80 -0.83 -5.41
N ILE A 3 -8.94 -1.41 -4.58
CA ILE A 3 -8.11 -0.65 -3.63
C ILE A 3 -6.94 0.08 -4.34
N GLY A 4 -6.79 -0.14 -5.65
CA GLY A 4 -5.70 0.40 -6.45
C GLY A 4 -4.34 -0.25 -6.12
N ARG A 5 -3.42 -0.16 -7.08
CA ARG A 5 -2.02 -0.54 -6.87
C ARG A 5 -1.30 0.47 -5.97
N GLY A 6 -0.30 0.01 -5.23
CA GLY A 6 0.59 0.80 -4.40
C GLY A 6 0.06 1.07 -2.99
N ILE A 7 0.55 2.17 -2.40
CA ILE A 7 0.20 2.63 -1.06
C ILE A 7 -1.15 3.36 -1.08
N PRO A 8 -2.20 2.81 -0.43
CA PRO A 8 -3.49 3.49 -0.40
C PRO A 8 -3.42 4.67 0.57
N ARG A 9 -3.45 5.91 0.07
CA ARG A 9 -3.39 7.14 0.88
C ARG A 9 -4.77 7.59 1.39
N ARG A 10 -5.83 7.25 0.65
CA ARG A 10 -7.22 7.53 0.98
C ARG A 10 -8.06 6.28 0.77
N CYS A 11 -9.14 6.17 1.54
CA CYS A 11 -10.21 5.22 1.30
C CYS A 11 -11.24 5.84 0.33
N ASP A 12 -12.05 5.03 -0.36
CA ASP A 12 -13.13 5.57 -1.22
C ASP A 12 -14.19 6.35 -0.43
N CYS A 13 -14.29 6.11 0.89
CA CYS A 13 -15.08 6.95 1.79
C CYS A 13 -14.42 8.31 2.13
N VAL A 14 -13.37 8.69 1.40
CA VAL A 14 -12.61 9.96 1.48
C VAL A 14 -11.70 10.09 2.71
N ALA A 15 -11.91 9.26 3.73
CA ALA A 15 -11.05 9.23 4.91
C ALA A 15 -9.59 8.87 4.56
N SER A 16 -8.65 9.48 5.29
CA SER A 16 -7.23 9.10 5.21
C SER A 16 -7.01 7.67 5.71
N THR A 17 -5.98 7.01 5.18
CA THR A 17 -5.54 5.72 5.70
C THR A 17 -4.60 5.88 6.89
N VAL A 18 -4.60 4.86 7.75
CA VAL A 18 -3.69 4.73 8.89
C VAL A 18 -2.95 3.40 8.81
N VAL A 19 -1.76 3.36 9.38
CA VAL A 19 -0.96 2.13 9.51
C VAL A 19 -1.07 1.60 10.92
N LEU A 20 -1.45 0.33 11.07
CA LEU A 20 -1.50 -0.36 12.35
C LEU A 20 -0.63 -1.62 12.33
N THR A 21 -0.26 -2.07 13.53
CA THR A 21 0.44 -3.34 13.75
C THR A 21 -0.55 -4.34 14.34
N SER A 22 -0.63 -5.53 13.75
CA SER A 22 -1.48 -6.62 14.24
C SER A 22 -0.91 -7.19 15.53
N ASN A 23 -1.74 -7.21 16.57
CA ASN A 23 -1.46 -7.88 17.85
C ASN A 23 -2.16 -9.24 17.96
N THR A 24 -2.68 -9.78 16.84
CA THR A 24 -3.36 -11.08 16.84
C THR A 24 -2.34 -12.21 16.93
N ALA A 25 -2.69 -13.30 17.62
CA ALA A 25 -1.83 -14.48 17.71
C ALA A 25 -1.56 -15.14 16.34
N ARG A 26 -2.52 -15.03 15.41
CA ARG A 26 -2.40 -15.58 14.05
C ARG A 26 -1.42 -14.79 13.19
N ASN A 27 -1.33 -13.48 13.41
CA ASN A 27 -0.57 -12.60 12.55
C ASN A 27 0.20 -11.52 13.35
N PRO A 28 1.05 -11.91 14.30
CA PRO A 28 1.70 -10.97 15.21
C PRO A 28 2.69 -10.08 14.46
N GLY A 29 2.70 -8.79 14.76
CA GLY A 29 3.69 -7.84 14.24
C GLY A 29 3.49 -7.41 12.78
N ARG A 30 2.61 -8.05 12.02
CA ARG A 30 2.33 -7.62 10.64
C ARG A 30 1.65 -6.26 10.61
N ARG A 31 2.13 -5.40 9.72
CA ARG A 31 1.59 -4.05 9.53
C ARG A 31 0.65 -4.01 8.34
N PHE A 32 -0.38 -3.18 8.44
CA PHE A 32 -1.38 -3.00 7.40
C PHE A 32 -1.91 -1.57 7.36
N TYR A 33 -2.27 -1.12 6.16
CA TYR A 33 -3.06 0.07 5.91
C TYR A 33 -4.54 -0.25 6.12
N ARG A 34 -5.28 0.65 6.76
CA ARG A 34 -6.75 0.62 6.78
C ARG A 34 -7.38 2.00 6.74
N CYS A 35 -8.69 2.06 6.50
CA CYS A 35 -9.47 3.30 6.66
C CYS A 35 -9.33 3.84 8.09
N GLY A 36 -9.01 5.12 8.21
CA GLY A 36 -8.86 5.83 9.48
C GLY A 36 -10.19 6.18 10.16
N ALA A 37 -11.31 6.13 9.45
CA ALA A 37 -12.63 6.40 10.01
C ALA A 37 -13.28 5.14 10.60
N ILE A 38 -13.42 4.07 9.80
CA ILE A 38 -14.10 2.84 10.18
C ILE A 38 -13.38 1.59 9.66
N PHE A 39 -13.75 0.41 10.15
CA PHE A 39 -13.24 -0.89 9.71
C PHE A 39 -14.43 -1.74 9.26
N GLY A 40 -14.27 -2.47 8.17
CA GLY A 40 -15.30 -3.37 7.67
C GLY A 40 -15.31 -3.46 6.16
N GLU A 41 -16.38 -4.04 5.64
CA GLU A 41 -16.63 -4.17 4.21
C GLU A 41 -16.66 -2.80 3.53
N ASN A 42 -16.23 -2.74 2.27
CA ASN A 42 -16.15 -1.50 1.48
C ASN A 42 -15.21 -0.41 2.06
N HIS A 43 -14.30 -0.80 2.96
CA HIS A 43 -13.20 0.05 3.41
C HIS A 43 -11.85 -0.56 3.11
N VAL A 44 -10.87 0.31 2.84
CA VAL A 44 -9.52 -0.11 2.52
C VAL A 44 -8.92 -0.94 3.65
N PHE A 45 -8.33 -2.07 3.26
CA PHE A 45 -7.45 -2.90 4.05
C PHE A 45 -6.38 -3.44 3.09
N LYS A 46 -5.10 -3.19 3.37
CA LYS A 46 -3.99 -3.70 2.55
C LYS A 46 -2.77 -3.95 3.41
N LEU A 47 -2.07 -5.04 3.16
CA LEU A 47 -0.84 -5.35 3.90
C LEU A 47 0.26 -4.36 3.51
N LEU A 48 1.06 -3.92 4.49
CA LEU A 48 2.03 -2.84 4.28
C LEU A 48 3.15 -3.26 3.32
N ASP A 49 3.61 -4.49 3.43
CA ASP A 49 4.62 -5.08 2.56
C ASP A 49 4.13 -5.27 1.12
N GLU A 50 2.90 -5.74 0.94
CA GLU A 50 2.25 -5.84 -0.37
C GLU A 50 2.19 -4.48 -1.07
N ALA A 51 1.67 -3.46 -0.36
CA ALA A 51 1.60 -2.09 -0.88
C ALA A 51 2.98 -1.53 -1.26
N HIS A 52 4.01 -1.77 -0.44
CA HIS A 52 5.36 -1.29 -0.72
C HIS A 52 6.02 -2.03 -1.88
N ASN A 53 5.83 -3.35 -1.98
CA ASN A 53 6.37 -4.14 -3.07
C ASN A 53 5.82 -3.67 -4.42
N GLU A 54 4.54 -3.32 -4.47
CA GLU A 54 3.94 -2.76 -5.69
C GLU A 54 4.55 -1.42 -6.08
N GLU A 55 4.84 -0.53 -5.12
CA GLU A 55 5.56 0.72 -5.39
C GLU A 55 7.00 0.48 -5.83
N PHE A 56 7.71 -0.47 -5.21
CA PHE A 56 9.07 -0.82 -5.61
C PHE A 56 9.15 -1.32 -7.05
N VAL A 57 8.15 -2.07 -7.52
CA VAL A 57 8.08 -2.48 -8.93
C VAL A 57 7.95 -1.26 -9.85
N VAL A 58 7.13 -0.27 -9.49
CA VAL A 58 6.99 0.96 -10.28
C VAL A 58 8.30 1.74 -10.30
N VAL A 59 8.96 1.89 -9.15
CA VAL A 59 10.25 2.57 -9.04
C VAL A 59 11.34 1.86 -9.85
N ALA A 60 11.41 0.53 -9.76
CA ALA A 60 12.38 -0.27 -10.53
C ALA A 60 12.17 -0.11 -12.03
N ASN A 61 10.91 -0.14 -12.50
CA ASN A 61 10.60 0.09 -13.91
C ASN A 61 11.00 1.49 -14.37
N LYS A 62 10.72 2.51 -13.54
CA LYS A 62 11.09 3.90 -13.86
C LYS A 62 12.61 4.08 -13.90
N LEU A 63 13.34 3.45 -12.99
CA LEU A 63 14.81 3.45 -12.97
C LEU A 63 15.36 2.81 -14.25
N ALA A 64 14.86 1.64 -14.64
CA ALA A 64 15.29 0.96 -15.87
C ALA A 64 15.05 1.82 -17.12
N THR A 65 13.95 2.58 -17.18
CA THR A 65 13.72 3.55 -18.26
C THR A 65 14.74 4.68 -18.22
N MET A 66 15.03 5.24 -17.03
CA MET A 66 16.00 6.34 -16.90
C MET A 66 17.43 5.91 -17.25
N GLU A 67 17.82 4.66 -16.96
CA GLU A 67 19.12 4.11 -17.35
C GLU A 67 19.29 4.02 -18.87
N GLN A 68 18.21 3.80 -19.62
CA GLN A 68 18.23 3.81 -21.08
C GLN A 68 18.42 5.22 -21.66
N ASP A 69 18.00 6.26 -20.93
CA ASP A 69 18.11 7.66 -21.34
C ASP A 69 19.50 8.25 -21.05
N LEU A 70 20.37 7.55 -20.29
CA LEU A 70 21.74 8.00 -20.06
C LEU A 70 22.58 7.80 -21.34
N PRO A 71 23.33 8.83 -21.79
CA PRO A 71 24.29 8.66 -22.86
C PRO A 71 25.44 7.75 -22.39
N THR A 72 25.81 6.79 -23.23
CA THR A 72 26.97 5.90 -23.06
C THR A 72 28.29 6.65 -23.07
#